data_AF-A0A0P9U8Y2-F1
#
_entry.id   AF-A0A0P9U8Y2-F1
#
_cell.length_a   1.000
_cell.length_b   1.000
_cell.length_c   1.000
_cell.angle_alpha   90.00
_cell.angle_beta   90.00
_cell.angle_gamma   90.00
#
_symmetry.space_group_name_H-M   'P 1'
#
loop_
_entity.id
_entity.type
_entity.pdbx_description
1 polymer ?
#
loop_
_entity_poly.entity_id
_entity_poly.type
_entity_poly.pdbx_seq_one_letter_code
_entity_poly.pdbx_strand_id
1 'polypeptide(L)'
;MDHLVVTLVAPDKPGQVERIAQCIAEQGGNLLESRMSRMAGQFAGILKVGVEPEKYDDLIKALKALSAHGIRMLLAESVIETTAPTQLISMQLVGNDRPGIVCDITRLLAGQGVNVEHLITDVLLRP
;
A
#
# COMPACT_ATOMS: atom_id res chain seq x y z
N MET A 1 -3.50 5.02 21.35
CA MET A 1 -3.70 5.45 19.94
C MET A 1 -3.80 4.19 19.14
N ASP A 2 -4.90 4.00 18.44
CA ASP A 2 -5.09 2.82 17.62
C ASP A 2 -4.57 3.10 16.22
N HIS A 3 -4.03 2.05 15.60
CA HIS A 3 -3.53 2.09 14.24
C HIS A 3 -4.48 1.32 13.34
N LEU A 4 -4.90 1.98 12.28
CA LEU A 4 -5.72 1.41 11.22
C LEU A 4 -4.87 1.32 9.96
N VAL A 5 -4.79 0.12 9.38
CA VAL A 5 -4.16 -0.09 8.07
C VAL A 5 -5.25 -0.17 7.01
N VAL A 6 -5.16 0.70 6.01
CA VAL A 6 -6.17 0.83 4.95
C VAL A 6 -5.51 0.61 3.60
N THR A 7 -5.96 -0.41 2.88
CA THR A 7 -5.64 -0.57 1.46
C THR A 7 -6.68 0.15 0.63
N LEU A 8 -6.27 0.89 -0.39
CA LEU A 8 -7.17 1.61 -1.29
C LEU A 8 -6.81 1.35 -2.74
N VAL A 9 -7.84 1.40 -3.60
CA VAL A 9 -7.73 1.36 -5.06
C VAL A 9 -8.74 2.33 -5.66
N ALA A 10 -8.27 3.22 -6.53
CA ALA A 10 -9.09 4.24 -7.18
C ALA A 10 -8.63 4.46 -8.63
N PRO A 11 -9.49 4.97 -9.52
CA PRO A 11 -9.03 5.49 -10.81
C PRO A 11 -8.08 6.65 -10.57
N ASP A 12 -7.02 6.70 -11.39
CA ASP A 12 -5.99 7.72 -11.28
C ASP A 12 -6.52 9.08 -11.75
N LYS A 13 -6.79 9.97 -10.78
CA LYS A 13 -7.34 11.31 -11.02
C LYS A 13 -6.67 12.32 -10.08
N PRO A 14 -6.51 13.59 -10.52
CA PRO A 14 -6.09 14.67 -9.64
C PRO A 14 -7.01 14.78 -8.41
N GLY A 15 -6.44 15.08 -7.25
CA GLY A 15 -7.18 15.31 -5.99
C GLY A 15 -7.65 14.06 -5.25
N GLN A 16 -7.32 12.84 -5.69
CA GLN A 16 -7.72 11.62 -4.96
C GLN A 16 -7.03 11.51 -3.61
N VAL A 17 -5.71 11.74 -3.56
CA VAL A 17 -4.93 11.73 -2.32
C VAL A 17 -5.41 12.82 -1.36
N GLU A 18 -5.65 14.02 -1.88
CA GLU A 18 -6.19 15.14 -1.11
C GLU A 18 -7.53 14.79 -0.46
N ARG A 19 -8.48 14.22 -1.23
CA ARG A 19 -9.79 13.79 -0.70
C ARG A 19 -9.66 12.76 0.42
N ILE A 20 -8.73 11.81 0.28
CA ILE A 20 -8.49 10.80 1.31
C ILE A 20 -7.88 11.45 2.56
N ALA A 21 -6.87 12.30 2.39
CA ALA A 21 -6.21 12.99 3.49
C ALA A 21 -7.18 13.92 4.24
N GLN A 22 -8.03 14.65 3.50
CA GLN A 22 -9.07 15.50 4.05
C GLN A 22 -10.07 14.69 4.89
N CYS A 23 -10.57 13.57 4.36
CA CYS A 23 -11.47 12.69 5.08
C CYS A 23 -10.86 12.16 6.39
N ILE A 24 -9.58 11.79 6.37
CA ILE A 24 -8.85 11.36 7.58
C ILE A 24 -8.72 12.51 8.59
N ALA A 25 -8.33 13.71 8.13
CA ALA A 25 -8.13 14.88 8.98
C ALA A 25 -9.44 15.37 9.62
N GLU A 26 -10.55 15.37 8.88
CA GLU A 26 -11.88 15.75 9.39
C GLU A 26 -12.36 14.84 10.54
N GLN A 27 -11.94 13.57 10.52
CA GLN A 27 -12.24 12.59 11.57
C GLN A 27 -11.19 12.60 12.69
N GLY A 28 -10.26 13.56 12.71
CA GLY A 28 -9.20 13.65 13.71
C GLY A 28 -8.16 12.52 13.61
N GLY A 29 -8.11 11.83 12.47
CA GLY A 29 -7.06 10.84 12.18
C GLY A 29 -5.78 11.53 11.70
N ASN A 30 -4.66 10.85 11.90
CA ASN A 30 -3.36 11.27 11.41
C ASN A 30 -2.80 10.21 10.45
N LEU A 31 -2.34 10.63 9.27
CA LEU A 31 -1.68 9.73 8.32
C LEU A 31 -0.22 9.54 8.76
N LEU A 32 0.13 8.33 9.21
CA LEU A 32 1.44 8.01 9.79
C LEU A 32 2.42 7.49 8.73
N GLU A 33 1.96 6.58 7.87
CA GLU A 33 2.76 6.01 6.79
C GLU A 33 1.87 5.78 5.57
N SER A 34 2.43 5.94 4.38
CA SER A 34 1.74 5.63 3.14
C SER A 34 2.68 5.04 2.11
N ARG A 35 2.29 3.92 1.50
CA ARG A 35 2.94 3.35 0.32
C ARG A 35 1.93 3.33 -0.80
N MET A 36 2.22 4.04 -1.89
CA MET A 36 1.29 4.23 -3.00
C MET A 36 1.99 3.92 -4.32
N SER A 37 1.25 3.34 -5.25
CA SER A 37 1.72 3.05 -6.60
C SER A 37 0.62 3.38 -7.62
N ARG A 38 1.06 3.67 -8.85
CA ARG A 38 0.19 3.98 -9.99
C ARG A 38 0.51 2.98 -11.09
N MET A 39 -0.52 2.33 -11.63
CA MET A 39 -0.36 1.37 -12.70
C MET A 39 -1.60 1.34 -13.57
N ALA A 40 -1.43 1.40 -14.90
CA ALA A 40 -2.52 1.27 -15.88
C ALA A 40 -3.73 2.19 -15.61
N GLY A 41 -3.48 3.45 -15.21
CA GLY A 41 -4.56 4.41 -14.89
C GLY A 41 -5.32 4.11 -13.59
N GLN A 42 -4.79 3.21 -12.76
CA GLN A 42 -5.23 2.98 -11.39
C GLN A 42 -4.20 3.54 -10.41
N PHE A 43 -4.71 3.97 -9.28
CA PHE A 43 -3.97 4.36 -8.10
C PHE A 43 -4.30 3.36 -7.00
N ALA A 44 -3.29 2.75 -6.40
CA ALA A 44 -3.45 1.81 -5.30
C ALA A 44 -2.43 2.12 -4.19
N GLY A 45 -2.81 1.93 -2.94
CA GLY A 45 -1.89 2.16 -1.84
C GLY A 45 -2.34 1.56 -0.52
N ILE A 46 -1.40 1.50 0.42
CA ILE A 46 -1.62 1.10 1.80
C ILE A 46 -1.28 2.30 2.67
N LEU A 47 -2.18 2.64 3.59
CA LEU A 47 -2.07 3.75 4.51
C LEU A 47 -2.11 3.24 5.94
N LYS A 48 -1.22 3.74 6.80
CA LYS A 48 -1.29 3.60 8.25
C LYS A 48 -1.85 4.89 8.82
N VAL A 49 -3.01 4.82 9.45
CA VAL A 49 -3.69 5.96 10.07
C VAL A 49 -3.71 5.75 11.59
N GLY A 50 -3.26 6.76 12.34
CA GLY A 50 -3.43 6.83 13.78
C GLY A 50 -4.73 7.56 14.10
N VAL A 51 -5.56 7.01 14.98
CA VAL A 51 -6.81 7.66 15.41
C VAL A 51 -7.04 7.43 16.90
N GLU A 52 -7.76 8.36 17.53
CA GLU A 52 -8.27 8.15 18.88
C GLU A 52 -9.33 7.05 18.87
N PRO A 53 -9.38 6.18 19.90
CA PRO A 53 -10.29 5.02 19.93
C PRO A 53 -11.76 5.45 19.81
N GLU A 54 -12.12 6.63 20.32
CA GLU A 54 -13.48 7.18 20.27
C GLU A 54 -13.93 7.52 18.85
N LYS A 55 -13.00 7.85 17.94
CA LYS A 55 -13.30 8.24 16.54
C LYS A 55 -13.04 7.11 15.54
N TYR A 56 -12.66 5.93 16.02
CA TYR A 56 -12.28 4.80 15.18
C TYR A 56 -13.41 4.36 14.24
N ASP A 57 -14.62 4.17 14.78
CA ASP A 57 -15.78 3.75 13.99
C ASP A 57 -16.25 4.82 12.99
N ASP A 58 -16.15 6.09 13.36
CA ASP A 58 -16.56 7.20 12.50
C ASP A 58 -15.58 7.42 11.35
N LEU A 59 -14.27 7.26 11.61
CA LEU A 59 -13.25 7.21 10.57
C LEU A 59 -13.54 6.07 9.58
N ILE A 60 -13.86 4.86 10.07
CA ILE A 60 -14.18 3.72 9.20
C ILE A 60 -15.40 4.02 8.30
N LYS A 61 -16.46 4.62 8.86
CA LYS A 61 -17.65 4.99 8.10
C LYS A 61 -17.31 6.05 7.03
N ALA A 62 -16.55 7.08 7.40
CA ALA A 62 -16.15 8.15 6.49
C ALA A 62 -15.29 7.61 5.33
N LEU A 63 -14.33 6.74 5.62
CA LEU A 63 -13.49 6.09 4.61
C LEU A 63 -14.33 5.19 3.68
N LYS A 64 -15.30 4.44 4.21
CA LYS A 64 -16.21 3.64 3.38
C LYS A 64 -17.10 4.52 2.47
N ALA A 65 -17.45 5.73 2.91
CA ALA A 65 -18.25 6.66 2.10
C ALA A 65 -17.49 7.15 0.85
N LEU A 66 -16.16 7.11 0.84
CA LEU A 66 -15.35 7.46 -0.34
C LEU A 66 -15.56 6.51 -1.54
N SER A 67 -16.20 5.35 -1.31
CA SER A 67 -16.66 4.47 -2.39
C SER A 67 -17.57 5.16 -3.40
N ALA A 68 -18.35 6.16 -2.98
CA ALA A 68 -19.17 7.00 -3.86
C ALA A 68 -18.33 7.79 -4.90
N HIS A 69 -17.05 8.02 -4.60
CA HIS A 69 -16.09 8.69 -5.51
C HIS A 69 -15.23 7.70 -6.30
N GLY A 70 -15.59 6.41 -6.30
CA GLY A 70 -14.85 5.35 -6.97
C GLY A 70 -13.57 4.94 -6.25
N ILE A 71 -13.40 5.33 -4.98
CA ILE A 71 -12.29 4.94 -4.13
C ILE A 71 -12.72 3.70 -3.34
N ARG A 72 -12.22 2.54 -3.72
CA ARG A 72 -12.48 1.29 -2.99
C ARG A 72 -11.45 1.16 -1.88
N MET A 73 -11.91 0.84 -0.67
CA MET A 73 -11.04 0.70 0.49
C MET A 73 -11.28 -0.65 1.16
N LEU A 74 -10.20 -1.23 1.67
CA LEU A 74 -10.18 -2.48 2.42
C LEU A 74 -9.41 -2.23 3.72
N LEU A 75 -10.07 -2.50 4.83
CA LEU A 75 -9.56 -2.25 6.17
C LEU A 75 -8.88 -3.54 6.65
N ALA A 76 -7.63 -3.45 7.07
CA ALA A 76 -6.97 -4.53 7.77
C ALA A 76 -7.20 -4.38 9.29
N GLU A 77 -7.41 -5.50 9.96
CA GLU A 77 -7.42 -5.54 11.42
C GLU A 77 -6.08 -5.04 11.96
N SER A 78 -6.12 -4.38 13.12
CA SER A 78 -4.94 -3.81 13.78
C SER A 78 -3.77 -4.80 13.81
N VAL A 79 -2.72 -4.50 13.05
CA VAL A 79 -1.50 -5.33 13.02
C VAL A 79 -0.52 -4.77 14.05
N ILE A 80 -0.09 -5.63 14.97
CA ILE A 80 1.01 -5.34 15.90
C ILE A 80 2.30 -5.30 15.07
N GLU A 81 2.96 -4.15 15.01
CA GLU A 81 4.23 -4.04 14.31
C GLU A 81 5.30 -4.89 14.99
N THR A 82 5.99 -5.70 14.19
CA THR A 82 7.13 -6.49 14.66
C THR A 82 8.41 -5.69 14.40
N THR A 83 8.99 -5.12 15.46
CA THR A 83 10.16 -4.23 15.39
C THR A 83 11.49 -4.99 15.31
N ALA A 84 11.54 -6.11 14.59
CA ALA A 84 12.79 -6.83 14.41
C ALA A 84 13.72 -6.01 13.49
N PRO A 85 15.00 -5.84 13.83
CA PRO A 85 15.94 -5.12 12.97
C PRO A 85 16.13 -5.89 11.66
N THR A 86 15.67 -5.31 10.56
CA THR A 86 15.80 -5.87 9.21
C THR A 86 16.89 -5.12 8.45
N GLN A 87 17.79 -5.85 7.79
CA GLN A 87 18.74 -5.25 6.86
C GLN A 87 18.08 -5.12 5.48
N LEU A 88 17.99 -3.88 4.97
CA LEU A 88 17.52 -3.63 3.62
C LEU A 88 18.59 -3.99 2.58
N ILE A 89 18.19 -4.75 1.57
CA ILE A 89 19.04 -5.11 0.43
C ILE A 89 18.37 -4.56 -0.83
N SER A 90 19.10 -3.78 -1.61
CA SER A 90 18.67 -3.32 -2.94
C SER A 90 19.31 -4.20 -4.00
N MET A 91 18.50 -4.70 -4.94
CA MET A 91 18.93 -5.61 -6.00
C MET A 91 18.37 -5.13 -7.34
N GLN A 92 19.18 -5.23 -8.39
CA GLN A 92 18.76 -5.04 -9.78
C GLN A 92 19.11 -6.28 -10.58
N LEU A 93 18.13 -6.88 -11.25
CA LEU A 93 18.31 -8.05 -12.08
C LEU A 93 17.90 -7.73 -13.52
N VAL A 94 18.74 -8.15 -14.47
CA VAL A 94 18.45 -8.10 -15.90
C VAL A 94 18.61 -9.51 -16.44
N GLY A 95 17.64 -9.97 -17.20
CA GLY A 95 17.64 -11.32 -17.77
C GLY A 95 16.69 -11.42 -18.95
N ASN A 96 16.78 -12.52 -19.69
CA ASN A 96 15.84 -12.80 -20.77
C ASN A 96 14.45 -13.04 -20.19
N ASP A 97 13.45 -12.35 -20.74
CA ASP A 97 12.06 -12.53 -20.32
C ASP A 97 11.61 -13.97 -20.59
N ARG A 98 10.98 -14.58 -19.58
CA ARG A 98 10.37 -15.89 -19.68
C ARG A 98 9.24 -16.04 -18.67
N PRO A 99 8.18 -16.80 -19.00
CA PRO A 99 7.15 -17.15 -18.03
C PRO A 99 7.78 -17.75 -16.76
N GLY A 100 7.35 -17.22 -15.60
CA GLY A 100 7.77 -17.70 -14.29
C GLY A 100 9.08 -17.11 -13.75
N ILE A 101 9.79 -16.22 -14.48
CA ILE A 101 11.06 -15.65 -14.00
C ILE A 101 10.92 -14.96 -12.62
N VAL A 102 9.87 -14.17 -12.41
CA VAL A 102 9.58 -13.50 -11.13
C VAL A 102 9.29 -14.52 -10.03
N CYS A 103 8.60 -15.62 -10.36
CA CYS A 103 8.30 -16.67 -9.39
C CYS A 103 9.57 -17.40 -8.94
N ASP A 104 10.47 -17.72 -9.86
CA ASP A 104 11.73 -18.41 -9.55
C ASP A 104 12.64 -17.53 -8.66
N ILE A 105 12.74 -16.23 -8.98
CA ILE A 105 13.54 -15.27 -8.20
C ILE A 105 12.95 -15.09 -6.79
N THR A 106 11.65 -14.81 -6.69
CA THR A 106 11.00 -14.57 -5.38
C THR A 106 10.95 -15.83 -4.52
N ARG A 107 10.87 -17.03 -5.13
CA ARG A 107 10.97 -18.31 -4.42
C ARG A 107 12.35 -18.50 -3.79
N LEU A 108 13.43 -18.14 -4.50
CA LEU A 108 14.78 -18.23 -3.96
C LEU A 108 14.96 -17.30 -2.76
N LEU A 109 14.47 -16.07 -2.85
CA LEU A 109 14.50 -15.09 -1.74
C LEU A 109 13.69 -15.59 -0.53
N ALA A 110 12.46 -16.05 -0.77
CA ALA A 110 11.60 -16.60 0.27
C ALA A 110 12.24 -17.82 0.96
N GLY A 111 12.92 -18.69 0.20
CA GLY A 111 13.66 -19.84 0.74
C GLY A 111 14.83 -19.46 1.66
N GLN A 112 15.30 -18.21 1.61
CA GLN A 112 16.32 -17.66 2.50
C GLN A 112 15.73 -16.81 3.64
N GLY A 113 14.39 -16.77 3.79
CA GLY A 113 13.71 -15.93 4.77
C GLY A 113 13.73 -14.44 4.44
N VAL A 114 14.02 -14.07 3.18
CA VAL A 114 14.05 -12.67 2.73
C VAL A 114 12.64 -12.23 2.34
N ASN A 115 12.13 -11.18 3.00
CA ASN A 115 10.88 -10.52 2.60
C ASN A 115 11.13 -9.54 1.44
N VAL A 116 10.12 -9.37 0.58
CA VAL A 116 10.16 -8.40 -0.52
C VAL A 116 9.36 -7.16 -0.12
N GLU A 117 10.07 -6.07 0.21
CA GLU A 117 9.43 -4.80 0.58
C GLU A 117 8.92 -4.00 -0.63
N HIS A 118 9.65 -4.07 -1.75
CA HIS A 118 9.35 -3.32 -2.96
C HIS A 118 9.90 -4.05 -4.19
N LEU A 119 9.07 -4.24 -5.21
CA LEU A 119 9.43 -4.90 -6.45
C LEU A 119 8.88 -4.08 -7.63
N ILE A 120 9.78 -3.67 -8.53
CA ILE A 120 9.44 -3.09 -9.82
C ILE A 120 9.99 -4.02 -10.89
N THR A 121 9.18 -4.30 -11.90
CA THR A 121 9.57 -5.13 -13.04
C THR A 121 9.17 -4.42 -14.32
N ASP A 122 10.11 -4.33 -15.26
CA ASP A 122 9.89 -3.75 -16.57
C ASP A 122 10.47 -4.69 -17.64
N VAL A 123 9.79 -4.78 -18.78
CA VAL A 123 10.28 -5.50 -19.96
C VAL A 123 10.77 -4.47 -20.96
N LEU A 124 12.09 -4.46 -21.19
CA LEU A 124 12.71 -3.58 -22.18
C LEU A 124 12.77 -4.33 -23.52
N LEU A 125 12.10 -3.78 -24.54
CA LEU A 125 12.33 -4.21 -25.92
C LEU A 125 13.73 -3.74 -26.33
N ARG A 126 14.49 -4.63 -26.96
CA ARG A 126 15.79 -4.25 -27.53
C ARG A 126 15.52 -3.24 -28.66
N PRO A 127 16.10 -2.03 -28.63
CA PRO A 127 15.93 -1.04 -29.68
C PRO A 127 16.55 -1.50 -31.02
#